data_AF-A0A2M8HQV0-F1
#
_entry.id   AF-A0A2M8HQV0-F1
#
_cell.length_a   1.000
_cell.length_b   1.000
_cell.length_c   1.000
_cell.angle_alpha   90.00
_cell.angle_beta   90.00
_cell.angle_gamma   90.00
#
_symmetry.space_group_name_H-M   'P 1'
#
loop_
_entity.id
_entity.type
_entity.pdbx_description
1 polymer ?
#
loop_
_entity_poly.entity_id
_entity_poly.type
_entity_poly.pdbx_seq_one_letter_code
_entity_poly.pdbx_strand_id
1 'polypeptide(L)'
;MKNKFIFILPLLLSLFLFSFDKIFSLELVKKYTIPWKKIEILFYESKDDLFNVLKANYPKHQSKGEKIALVLGSSRSGEFSYKDIQKVFKDTATYNFSAPLAGPIFHYYWLEKISNDIPIDFVILEADPIIFSKNSLKYTFSYSLDYNFVIQNSNFLPRKEMNPLKAEGKGMSWDEVETWFIKHLFFVYKYPPDPNSIKDNSKEAMWIKDGNLTMVKGYDYKENFYKTVLEANRIEYGAIPNQIFHQGDDKFIEKDAKNIAKMFFGAKYVPATTQILFFKKTLRLLANKNIPTIIYWPIVAQPLRDDMENRGLVDEYMTFINNEIELIRKEYPQFKTYIVDPQNSKKLNCRAFVDSVHLSGACYPELFSLFRDSFFN
;
A
#
# COMPACT_ATOMS: atom_id res chain seq x y z
N MET A 1 21.84 -6.84 -52.65
CA MET A 1 21.60 -5.86 -51.55
C MET A 1 20.13 -5.46 -51.34
N LYS A 2 19.12 -6.06 -52.00
CA LYS A 2 17.70 -5.67 -51.84
C LYS A 2 16.93 -6.32 -50.67
N ASN A 3 17.51 -7.30 -49.96
CA ASN A 3 16.84 -8.02 -48.86
C ASN A 3 17.13 -7.52 -47.43
N LYS A 4 18.09 -6.59 -47.24
CA LYS A 4 18.38 -6.07 -45.89
C LYS A 4 17.26 -5.16 -45.37
N PHE A 5 16.52 -4.50 -46.27
CA PHE A 5 15.44 -3.58 -45.91
C PHE A 5 14.26 -4.29 -45.21
N ILE A 6 14.01 -5.57 -45.52
CA ILE A 6 12.95 -6.38 -44.88
C ILE A 6 13.26 -6.64 -43.41
N PHE A 7 14.54 -6.72 -43.01
CA PHE A 7 14.94 -6.89 -41.62
C PHE A 7 15.16 -5.54 -40.90
N ILE A 8 15.61 -4.52 -41.62
CA ILE A 8 15.88 -3.20 -41.05
C ILE A 8 14.57 -2.44 -40.77
N LEU A 9 13.57 -2.52 -41.66
CA LEU A 9 12.33 -1.75 -41.52
C LEU A 9 11.54 -2.12 -40.25
N PRO A 10 11.31 -3.41 -39.91
CA PRO A 10 10.67 -3.77 -38.64
C PRO A 10 11.47 -3.29 -37.43
N LEU A 11 12.80 -3.39 -37.45
CA LEU A 11 13.65 -2.91 -36.35
C LEU A 11 13.56 -1.38 -36.18
N LEU A 12 13.58 -0.62 -37.28
CA LEU A 12 13.39 0.83 -37.26
C LEU A 12 11.99 1.20 -36.77
N LEU A 13 10.96 0.46 -37.19
CA LEU A 13 9.59 0.68 -36.73
C LEU A 13 9.46 0.37 -35.23
N SER A 14 10.02 -0.74 -34.76
CA SER A 14 10.05 -1.08 -33.33
C SER A 14 10.80 -0.04 -32.51
N LEU A 15 11.95 0.45 -33.00
CA LEU A 15 12.69 1.52 -32.34
C LEU A 15 11.91 2.83 -32.33
N PHE A 16 11.24 3.17 -33.43
CA PHE A 16 10.38 4.34 -33.52
C PHE A 16 9.22 4.26 -32.53
N LEU A 17 8.50 3.13 -32.49
CA LEU A 17 7.38 2.92 -31.55
C LEU A 17 7.86 2.95 -30.10
N PHE A 18 8.99 2.31 -29.78
CA PHE A 18 9.58 2.34 -28.46
C PHE A 18 10.01 3.75 -28.04
N SER A 19 10.53 4.54 -28.98
CA SER A 19 10.92 5.94 -28.72
C SER A 19 9.69 6.84 -28.58
N PHE A 20 8.67 6.62 -29.41
CA PHE A 20 7.40 7.35 -29.37
C PHE A 20 6.68 7.12 -28.03
N ASP A 21 6.71 5.89 -27.51
CA ASP A 21 6.18 5.57 -26.18
C ASP A 21 6.79 6.44 -25.07
N LYS A 22 8.05 6.86 -25.19
CA LYS A 22 8.70 7.70 -24.16
C LYS A 22 8.08 9.07 -24.02
N ILE A 23 7.31 9.54 -25.00
CA ILE A 23 6.53 10.78 -24.89
C ILE A 23 5.54 10.70 -23.71
N PHE A 24 4.98 9.52 -23.40
CA PHE A 24 4.07 9.33 -22.25
C PHE A 24 4.77 9.43 -20.88
N SER A 25 6.11 9.44 -20.85
CA SER A 25 6.88 9.69 -19.62
C SER A 25 7.00 11.17 -19.26
N LEU A 26 6.71 12.08 -20.20
CA LEU A 26 6.85 13.51 -19.99
C LEU A 26 5.80 14.02 -18.99
N GLU A 27 6.23 14.86 -18.02
CA GLU A 27 5.32 15.44 -17.03
C GLU A 27 4.18 16.23 -17.68
N LEU A 28 4.47 16.94 -18.78
CA LEU A 28 3.46 17.69 -19.52
C LEU A 28 2.35 16.77 -20.06
N VAL A 29 2.72 15.61 -20.60
CA VAL A 29 1.74 14.64 -21.11
C VAL A 29 0.92 14.08 -19.96
N LYS A 30 1.59 13.60 -18.90
CA LYS A 30 0.92 13.09 -17.69
C LYS A 30 -0.03 14.10 -17.06
N LYS A 31 0.33 15.39 -17.04
CA LYS A 31 -0.48 16.49 -16.49
C LYS A 31 -1.83 16.62 -17.19
N TYR A 32 -1.90 16.40 -18.49
CA TYR A 32 -3.13 16.55 -19.27
C TYR A 32 -3.86 15.23 -19.54
N THR A 33 -3.15 14.10 -19.62
CA THR A 33 -3.76 12.83 -20.05
C THR A 33 -4.08 11.87 -18.91
N ILE A 34 -3.60 12.11 -17.69
CA ILE A 34 -3.94 11.28 -16.53
C ILE A 34 -5.01 11.98 -15.70
N PRO A 35 -6.14 11.32 -15.37
CA PRO A 35 -7.21 11.93 -14.60
C PRO A 35 -6.68 12.53 -13.29
N TRP A 36 -7.04 13.78 -12.99
CA TRP A 36 -6.62 14.45 -11.76
C TRP A 36 -7.07 13.75 -10.48
N LYS A 37 -8.17 13.00 -10.55
CA LYS A 37 -8.70 12.17 -9.45
C LYS A 37 -7.85 10.94 -9.14
N LYS A 38 -6.93 10.55 -10.03
CA LYS A 38 -6.06 9.37 -9.88
C LYS A 38 -4.82 9.72 -9.04
N ILE A 39 -5.06 10.02 -7.76
CA ILE A 39 -4.04 10.47 -6.80
C ILE A 39 -3.19 9.32 -6.27
N GLU A 40 -3.60 8.05 -6.44
CA GLU A 40 -2.91 6.89 -5.87
C GLU A 40 -1.47 6.79 -6.37
N ILE A 41 -1.23 7.17 -7.63
CA ILE A 41 0.10 7.20 -8.24
C ILE A 41 1.09 7.99 -7.36
N LEU A 42 0.65 9.14 -6.86
CA LEU A 42 1.49 10.08 -6.10
C LEU A 42 1.97 9.49 -4.78
N PHE A 43 1.15 8.67 -4.12
CA PHE A 43 1.54 7.99 -2.89
C PHE A 43 2.68 7.02 -3.12
N TYR A 44 2.63 6.24 -4.20
CA TYR A 44 3.68 5.26 -4.53
C TYR A 44 4.98 5.97 -4.95
N GLU A 45 4.89 6.97 -5.82
CA GLU A 45 6.05 7.75 -6.27
C GLU A 45 6.72 8.54 -5.13
N SER A 46 5.97 8.93 -4.09
CA SER A 46 6.51 9.65 -2.94
C SER A 46 7.27 8.78 -1.92
N LYS A 47 7.26 7.45 -2.03
CA LYS A 47 7.88 6.60 -0.99
C LYS A 47 9.41 6.59 -1.03
N ASP A 48 10.04 6.76 -2.19
CA ASP A 48 11.49 6.97 -2.25
C ASP A 48 11.88 8.28 -1.56
N ASP A 49 11.05 9.31 -1.72
CA ASP A 49 11.21 10.57 -1.02
C ASP A 49 11.08 10.40 0.51
N LEU A 50 10.05 9.70 1.01
CA LEU A 50 9.92 9.36 2.43
C LEU A 50 11.12 8.57 2.96
N PHE A 51 11.64 7.62 2.17
CA PHE A 51 12.82 6.85 2.54
C PHE A 51 14.07 7.73 2.69
N ASN A 52 14.25 8.71 1.80
CA ASN A 52 15.34 9.68 1.91
C ASN A 52 15.18 10.56 3.16
N VAL A 53 13.95 10.92 3.53
CA VAL A 53 13.67 11.66 4.77
C VAL A 53 14.04 10.84 5.99
N LEU A 54 13.61 9.57 6.03
CA LEU A 54 13.96 8.65 7.10
C LEU A 54 15.49 8.55 7.25
N LYS A 55 16.21 8.35 6.15
CA LYS A 55 17.68 8.31 6.15
C LYS A 55 18.32 9.58 6.68
N ALA A 56 17.85 10.74 6.22
CA ALA A 56 18.38 12.04 6.64
C ALA A 56 18.12 12.32 8.14
N ASN A 57 16.96 11.91 8.65
CA ASN A 57 16.57 12.13 10.03
C ASN A 57 17.10 11.08 11.01
N TYR A 58 17.49 9.89 10.53
CA TYR A 58 17.90 8.77 11.37
C TYR A 58 19.03 9.12 12.38
N PRO A 59 20.13 9.80 12.00
CA PRO A 59 21.17 10.20 12.96
C PRO A 59 20.63 11.10 14.09
N LYS A 60 19.66 11.97 13.78
CA LYS A 60 19.02 12.84 14.77
C LYS A 60 18.15 12.03 15.73
N HIS A 61 17.35 11.09 15.22
CA HIS A 61 16.57 10.18 16.06
C HIS A 61 17.47 9.36 16.99
N GLN A 62 18.57 8.82 16.46
CA GLN A 62 19.56 8.07 17.23
C GLN A 62 20.17 8.93 18.36
N SER A 63 20.53 10.19 18.08
CA SER A 63 21.10 11.09 19.09
C SER A 63 20.14 11.41 20.24
N LYS A 64 18.83 11.29 20.00
CA LYS A 64 17.77 11.49 20.99
C LYS A 64 17.37 10.20 21.72
N GLY A 65 17.89 9.05 21.31
CA GLY A 65 17.44 7.76 21.78
C GLY A 65 16.02 7.39 21.31
N GLU A 66 15.54 8.00 20.21
CA GLU A 66 14.24 7.67 19.63
C GLU A 66 14.31 6.34 18.86
N LYS A 67 13.33 5.48 19.09
CA LYS A 67 13.10 4.22 18.37
C LYS A 67 12.51 4.47 16.99
N ILE A 68 12.91 3.69 15.99
CA ILE A 68 12.35 3.79 14.63
C ILE A 68 11.28 2.71 14.44
N ALA A 69 10.07 3.13 14.11
CA ALA A 69 8.98 2.23 13.79
C ALA A 69 8.46 2.44 12.37
N LEU A 70 7.88 1.39 11.77
CA LEU A 70 7.27 1.48 10.45
C LEU A 70 5.79 1.11 10.50
N VAL A 71 4.98 1.82 9.72
CA VAL A 71 3.63 1.37 9.33
C VAL A 71 3.70 0.88 7.89
N LEU A 72 3.38 -0.39 7.68
CA LEU A 72 3.29 -1.05 6.39
C LEU A 72 1.82 -1.45 6.16
N GLY A 73 1.05 -0.55 5.54
CA GLY A 73 -0.38 -0.76 5.33
C GLY A 73 -0.89 -0.24 4.00
N SER A 74 -2.21 -0.18 3.88
CA SER A 74 -2.93 0.41 2.75
C SER A 74 -3.41 1.83 3.09
N SER A 75 -4.31 2.41 2.28
CA SER A 75 -4.92 3.71 2.61
C SER A 75 -5.61 3.73 3.98
N ARG A 76 -6.06 2.58 4.50
CA ARG A 76 -6.70 2.44 5.82
C ARG A 76 -5.77 2.75 6.99
N SER A 77 -4.47 2.56 6.78
CA SER A 77 -3.40 2.95 7.71
C SER A 77 -2.71 4.26 7.33
N GLY A 78 -3.13 4.95 6.26
CA GLY A 78 -2.54 6.23 5.82
C GLY A 78 -2.66 7.35 6.86
N GLU A 79 -3.63 7.21 7.76
CA GLU A 79 -3.95 8.11 8.87
C GLU A 79 -3.01 8.00 10.07
N PHE A 80 -2.19 6.95 10.11
CA PHE A 80 -1.36 6.64 11.27
C PHE A 80 -0.20 7.63 11.37
N SER A 81 -0.46 8.76 12.05
CA SER A 81 0.50 9.84 12.23
C SER A 81 1.57 9.48 13.27
N TYR A 82 2.80 9.91 13.02
CA TYR A 82 3.88 9.82 13.99
C TYR A 82 3.49 10.47 15.33
N LYS A 83 2.86 11.66 15.28
CA LYS A 83 2.50 12.42 16.48
C LYS A 83 1.50 11.68 17.36
N ASP A 84 0.52 11.00 16.75
CA ASP A 84 -0.49 10.26 17.52
C ASP A 84 0.05 8.93 18.04
N ILE A 85 0.85 8.23 17.23
CA ILE A 85 1.52 7.00 17.67
C ILE A 85 2.50 7.30 18.81
N GLN A 86 3.22 8.42 18.77
CA GLN A 86 4.17 8.80 19.82
C GLN A 86 3.48 9.07 21.17
N LYS A 87 2.20 9.46 21.19
CA LYS A 87 1.42 9.62 22.43
C LYS A 87 1.26 8.29 23.17
N VAL A 88 1.23 7.17 22.45
CA VAL A 88 1.04 5.83 23.02
C VAL A 88 2.35 5.02 23.09
N PHE A 89 3.25 5.19 22.11
CA PHE A 89 4.60 4.64 22.08
C PHE A 89 5.61 5.78 22.24
N LYS A 90 5.94 6.11 23.49
CA LYS A 90 6.89 7.19 23.81
C LYS A 90 8.24 6.95 23.13
N ASP A 91 8.94 8.05 22.86
CA ASP A 91 10.29 8.05 22.30
C ASP A 91 10.40 7.24 21.00
N THR A 92 9.34 7.25 20.18
CA THR A 92 9.30 6.52 18.90
C THR A 92 9.04 7.49 17.76
N ALA A 93 9.86 7.41 16.70
CA ALA A 93 9.65 8.02 15.40
C ALA A 93 9.08 7.00 14.41
N THR A 94 7.78 7.09 14.15
CA THR A 94 7.04 6.16 13.30
C THR A 94 6.89 6.69 11.88
N TYR A 95 7.41 5.96 10.89
CA TYR A 95 7.32 6.33 9.48
C TYR A 95 6.25 5.51 8.77
N ASN A 96 5.34 6.20 8.08
CA ASN A 96 4.17 5.59 7.45
C ASN A 96 4.39 5.34 5.96
N PHE A 97 4.77 4.11 5.64
CA PHE A 97 4.97 3.66 4.27
C PHE A 97 3.68 3.17 3.61
N SER A 98 2.51 3.41 4.20
CA SER A 98 1.23 2.98 3.61
C SER A 98 0.91 3.70 2.30
N ALA A 99 0.24 3.00 1.38
CA ALA A 99 -0.24 3.57 0.12
C ALA A 99 -1.57 2.91 -0.31
N PRO A 100 -2.40 3.55 -1.16
CA PRO A 100 -3.68 2.99 -1.57
C PRO A 100 -3.55 1.58 -2.16
N LEU A 101 -4.27 0.62 -1.57
CA LEU A 101 -4.22 -0.81 -1.92
C LEU A 101 -2.82 -1.45 -1.88
N ALA A 102 -1.87 -0.87 -1.14
CA ALA A 102 -0.58 -1.50 -0.94
C ALA A 102 -0.74 -2.82 -0.17
N GLY A 103 -0.31 -3.91 -0.78
CA GLY A 103 -0.34 -5.24 -0.19
C GLY A 103 1.03 -5.80 0.16
N PRO A 104 1.08 -7.07 0.62
CA PRO A 104 2.29 -7.69 1.16
C PRO A 104 3.56 -7.59 0.32
N ILE A 105 3.50 -7.67 -1.02
CA ILE A 105 4.71 -7.50 -1.86
C ILE A 105 5.31 -6.10 -1.73
N PHE A 106 4.46 -5.08 -1.64
CA PHE A 106 4.90 -3.70 -1.42
C PHE A 106 5.44 -3.52 0.00
N HIS A 107 4.79 -4.12 1.00
CA HIS A 107 5.26 -4.11 2.39
C HIS A 107 6.64 -4.76 2.52
N TYR A 108 6.83 -5.93 1.91
CA TYR A 108 8.10 -6.65 1.89
C TYR A 108 9.20 -5.81 1.22
N TYR A 109 8.92 -5.24 0.04
CA TYR A 109 9.88 -4.42 -0.70
C TYR A 109 10.42 -3.27 0.15
N TRP A 110 9.54 -2.50 0.79
CA TRP A 110 9.96 -1.39 1.64
C TRP A 110 10.64 -1.85 2.93
N LEU A 111 10.12 -2.90 3.58
CA LEU A 111 10.76 -3.45 4.77
C LEU A 111 12.18 -3.92 4.48
N GLU A 112 12.39 -4.68 3.40
CA GLU A 112 13.71 -5.17 2.99
C GLU A 112 14.65 -4.00 2.68
N LYS A 113 14.19 -3.04 1.87
CA LYS A 113 14.98 -1.86 1.49
C LYS A 113 15.39 -1.02 2.71
N ILE A 114 14.47 -0.79 3.65
CA ILE A 114 14.73 0.06 4.82
C ILE A 114 15.57 -0.67 5.86
N SER A 115 15.19 -1.89 6.22
CA SER A 115 15.81 -2.63 7.33
C SER A 115 17.24 -3.11 7.04
N ASN A 116 17.71 -2.99 5.80
CA ASN A 116 19.11 -3.22 5.44
C ASN A 116 20.02 -2.05 5.86
N ASP A 117 19.50 -0.83 5.89
CA ASP A 117 20.27 0.37 6.21
C ASP A 117 19.98 0.91 7.62
N ILE A 118 18.77 0.67 8.12
CA ILE A 118 18.24 1.30 9.34
C ILE A 118 17.66 0.22 10.27
N PRO A 119 18.16 0.09 11.51
CA PRO A 119 17.55 -0.75 12.53
C PRO A 119 16.11 -0.31 12.81
N ILE A 120 15.17 -1.26 12.76
CA ILE A 120 13.75 -1.04 13.01
C ILE A 120 13.37 -1.67 14.35
N ASP A 121 12.78 -0.88 15.23
CA ASP A 121 12.42 -1.29 16.60
C ASP A 121 11.07 -2.02 16.66
N PHE A 122 10.11 -1.66 15.81
CA PHE A 122 8.89 -2.43 15.61
C PHE A 122 8.18 -2.06 14.30
N VAL A 123 7.25 -2.92 13.89
CA VAL A 123 6.42 -2.72 12.69
C VAL A 123 4.95 -2.89 13.02
N ILE A 124 4.11 -2.00 12.49
CA ILE A 124 2.67 -2.20 12.36
C ILE A 124 2.41 -2.65 10.92
N LEU A 125 2.02 -3.92 10.74
CA LEU A 125 1.83 -4.58 9.46
C LEU A 125 0.33 -4.84 9.24
N GLU A 126 -0.25 -4.23 8.23
CA GLU A 126 -1.64 -4.51 7.83
C GLU A 126 -1.75 -5.90 7.20
N ALA A 127 -2.78 -6.67 7.58
CA ALA A 127 -3.05 -7.99 6.98
C ALA A 127 -4.55 -8.32 6.97
N ASP A 128 -5.14 -8.41 5.77
CA ASP A 128 -6.52 -8.83 5.57
C ASP A 128 -6.79 -9.32 4.13
N PRO A 129 -7.97 -9.94 3.86
CA PRO A 129 -8.34 -10.40 2.52
C PRO A 129 -8.32 -9.32 1.42
N ILE A 130 -8.57 -8.04 1.74
CA ILE A 130 -8.54 -6.98 0.72
C ILE A 130 -7.13 -6.82 0.16
N ILE A 131 -6.11 -6.72 1.01
CA ILE A 131 -4.73 -6.55 0.54
C ILE A 131 -4.09 -7.83 -0.01
N PHE A 132 -4.63 -9.00 0.34
CA PHE A 132 -4.24 -10.29 -0.27
C PHE A 132 -4.84 -10.51 -1.67
N SER A 133 -5.78 -9.69 -2.10
CA SER A 133 -6.40 -9.80 -3.42
C SER A 133 -5.44 -9.46 -4.58
N LYS A 134 -5.80 -9.89 -5.80
CA LYS A 134 -5.08 -9.51 -7.04
C LYS A 134 -5.14 -8.02 -7.34
N ASN A 135 -6.19 -7.33 -6.94
CA ASN A 135 -6.35 -5.90 -7.19
C ASN A 135 -5.24 -5.07 -6.53
N SER A 136 -4.74 -5.53 -5.38
CA SER A 136 -3.68 -4.89 -4.60
C SER A 136 -2.29 -4.98 -5.25
N LEU A 137 -2.14 -5.74 -6.34
CA LEU A 137 -0.92 -5.75 -7.16
C LEU A 137 -0.87 -4.60 -8.17
N LYS A 138 -2.03 -4.03 -8.55
CA LYS A 138 -2.16 -3.12 -9.70
C LYS A 138 -1.23 -1.91 -9.61
N TYR A 139 -1.28 -1.18 -8.49
CA TYR A 139 -0.51 0.03 -8.28
C TYR A 139 0.96 -0.29 -8.00
N THR A 140 1.22 -1.29 -7.15
CA THR A 140 2.57 -1.77 -6.85
C THR A 140 3.37 -2.12 -8.11
N PHE A 141 2.77 -2.89 -9.04
CA PHE A 141 3.47 -3.27 -10.28
C PHE A 141 3.68 -2.13 -11.26
N SER A 142 2.96 -1.03 -11.11
CA SER A 142 3.03 0.10 -12.05
C SER A 142 3.99 1.17 -11.54
N TYR A 143 4.02 1.42 -10.24
CA TYR A 143 4.61 2.62 -9.64
C TYR A 143 5.60 2.33 -8.51
N SER A 144 5.95 1.06 -8.29
CA SER A 144 6.92 0.64 -7.28
C SER A 144 7.74 -0.55 -7.80
N LEU A 145 8.56 -1.11 -6.91
CA LEU A 145 9.53 -2.18 -7.14
C LEU A 145 10.62 -1.77 -8.13
N ASP A 146 11.87 -2.11 -7.82
CA ASP A 146 12.98 -1.93 -8.76
C ASP A 146 13.30 -3.24 -9.50
N TYR A 147 14.12 -3.12 -10.56
CA TYR A 147 14.52 -4.26 -11.39
C TYR A 147 15.19 -5.38 -10.59
N ASN A 148 16.05 -5.04 -9.63
CA ASN A 148 16.79 -6.02 -8.84
C ASN A 148 15.83 -6.84 -7.99
N PHE A 149 14.90 -6.17 -7.31
CA PHE A 149 13.86 -6.81 -6.53
C PHE A 149 13.03 -7.77 -7.38
N VAL A 150 12.59 -7.33 -8.57
CA VAL A 150 11.77 -8.16 -9.45
C VAL A 150 12.52 -9.41 -9.91
N ILE A 151 13.76 -9.27 -10.38
CA ILE A 151 14.56 -10.38 -10.86
C ILE A 151 14.83 -11.39 -9.73
N GLN A 152 15.21 -10.92 -8.54
CA GLN A 152 15.50 -11.79 -7.39
C GLN A 152 14.29 -12.55 -6.88
N ASN A 153 13.10 -11.96 -6.99
CA ASN A 153 11.85 -12.53 -6.51
C ASN A 153 10.98 -13.15 -7.62
N SER A 154 11.55 -13.37 -8.81
CA SER A 154 10.88 -14.05 -9.92
C SER A 154 10.86 -15.56 -9.72
N ASN A 155 9.71 -16.18 -9.99
CA ASN A 155 9.57 -17.63 -10.06
C ASN A 155 9.26 -18.05 -11.51
N PHE A 156 10.28 -18.55 -12.20
CA PHE A 156 10.18 -19.00 -13.59
C PHE A 156 9.57 -20.39 -13.73
N LEU A 157 9.41 -21.14 -12.64
CA LEU A 157 8.80 -22.47 -12.66
C LEU A 157 7.30 -22.38 -12.38
N PRO A 158 6.46 -23.16 -13.10
CA PRO A 158 5.05 -23.27 -12.82
C PRO A 158 4.80 -23.68 -11.36
N ARG A 159 3.82 -23.04 -10.72
CA ARG A 159 3.42 -23.38 -9.36
C ARG A 159 2.61 -24.68 -9.37
N LYS A 160 2.98 -25.63 -8.50
CA LYS A 160 2.27 -26.91 -8.36
C LYS A 160 1.08 -26.85 -7.40
N GLU A 161 1.17 -26.01 -6.36
CA GLU A 161 0.12 -25.84 -5.37
C GLU A 161 -1.01 -24.95 -5.93
N MET A 162 -2.24 -25.47 -5.88
CA MET A 162 -3.44 -24.78 -6.38
C MET A 162 -4.07 -23.90 -5.31
N ASN A 163 -3.90 -24.21 -4.02
CA ASN A 163 -4.36 -23.36 -2.92
C ASN A 163 -3.32 -22.26 -2.64
N PRO A 164 -3.62 -20.98 -2.93
CA PRO A 164 -2.64 -19.91 -2.73
C PRO A 164 -2.12 -19.80 -1.29
N LEU A 165 -2.94 -20.11 -0.27
CA LEU A 165 -2.56 -20.03 1.15
C LEU A 165 -1.45 -21.03 1.53
N LYS A 166 -1.42 -22.18 0.84
CA LYS A 166 -0.41 -23.23 1.02
C LYS A 166 0.78 -23.09 0.08
N ALA A 167 0.75 -22.10 -0.81
CA ALA A 167 1.78 -21.97 -1.82
C ALA A 167 3.15 -21.69 -1.19
N GLU A 168 4.17 -22.27 -1.82
CA GLU A 168 5.58 -22.03 -1.57
C GLU A 168 6.25 -21.54 -2.86
N GLY A 169 7.36 -20.81 -2.73
CA GLY A 169 8.14 -20.37 -3.88
C GLY A 169 8.79 -18.99 -3.68
N LYS A 170 9.46 -18.54 -4.75
CA LYS A 170 10.29 -17.32 -4.72
C LYS A 170 9.51 -16.01 -4.75
N GLY A 171 8.27 -15.97 -5.22
CA GLY A 171 7.53 -14.71 -5.31
C GLY A 171 6.65 -14.66 -6.55
N MET A 172 6.92 -13.71 -7.45
CA MET A 172 6.09 -13.40 -8.62
C MET A 172 6.08 -14.53 -9.64
N SER A 173 4.94 -14.75 -10.31
CA SER A 173 4.89 -15.63 -11.48
C SER A 173 5.53 -14.96 -12.70
N TRP A 174 5.82 -15.75 -13.73
CA TRP A 174 6.30 -15.22 -15.01
C TRP A 174 5.36 -14.15 -15.59
N ASP A 175 4.05 -14.40 -15.63
CA ASP A 175 3.07 -13.42 -16.16
C ASP A 175 3.06 -12.09 -15.39
N GLU A 176 3.28 -12.15 -14.07
CA GLU A 176 3.38 -10.97 -13.21
C GLU A 176 4.67 -10.18 -13.48
N VAL A 177 5.78 -10.89 -13.67
CA VAL A 177 7.09 -10.32 -14.04
C VAL A 177 7.01 -9.67 -15.42
N GLU A 178 6.41 -10.34 -16.41
CA GLU A 178 6.15 -9.79 -17.73
C GLU A 178 5.27 -8.54 -17.66
N THR A 179 4.17 -8.59 -16.89
CA THR A 179 3.30 -7.44 -16.67
C THR A 179 4.06 -6.26 -16.07
N TRP A 180 4.95 -6.52 -15.11
CA TRP A 180 5.80 -5.50 -14.51
C TRP A 180 6.76 -4.89 -15.54
N PHE A 181 7.44 -5.73 -16.34
CA PHE A 181 8.36 -5.26 -17.38
C PHE A 181 7.64 -4.46 -18.45
N ILE A 182 6.47 -4.88 -18.92
CA ILE A 182 5.67 -4.12 -19.89
C ILE A 182 5.38 -2.72 -19.35
N LYS A 183 4.99 -2.60 -18.08
CA LYS A 183 4.74 -1.29 -17.46
C LYS A 183 6.00 -0.45 -17.26
N HIS A 184 7.17 -1.05 -17.09
CA HIS A 184 8.41 -0.30 -16.87
C HIS A 184 9.16 0.02 -18.17
N LEU A 185 8.93 -0.77 -19.23
CA LEU A 185 9.51 -0.56 -20.55
C LEU A 185 8.60 0.26 -21.46
N PHE A 186 7.28 0.24 -21.27
CA PHE A 186 6.31 0.97 -22.09
C PHE A 186 5.43 1.89 -21.23
N PHE A 187 5.72 3.18 -21.30
CA PHE A 187 5.06 4.22 -20.49
C PHE A 187 3.56 4.35 -20.80
N VAL A 188 3.10 3.99 -21.99
CA VAL A 188 1.67 3.95 -22.31
C VAL A 188 0.92 2.94 -21.43
N TYR A 189 1.56 1.85 -20.96
CA TYR A 189 0.93 0.90 -20.04
C TYR A 189 1.02 1.36 -18.58
N LYS A 190 2.06 2.12 -18.22
CA LYS A 190 2.23 2.70 -16.89
C LYS A 190 1.30 3.89 -16.64
N TYR A 191 1.20 4.77 -17.64
CA TYR A 191 0.43 6.00 -17.63
C TYR A 191 -0.52 6.00 -18.84
N PRO A 192 -1.54 5.11 -18.84
CA PRO A 192 -2.47 5.02 -19.96
C PRO A 192 -3.14 6.37 -20.17
N PRO A 193 -2.93 7.02 -21.32
CA PRO A 193 -3.51 8.32 -21.60
C PRO A 193 -5.03 8.17 -21.75
N ASP A 194 -5.78 9.04 -21.10
CA ASP A 194 -7.21 9.18 -21.30
C ASP A 194 -7.48 10.54 -21.98
N PRO A 195 -7.89 10.56 -23.26
CA PRO A 195 -8.20 11.80 -23.97
C PRO A 195 -9.31 12.62 -23.28
N ASN A 196 -10.24 11.99 -22.57
CA ASN A 196 -11.28 12.71 -21.83
C ASN A 196 -10.69 13.51 -20.66
N SER A 197 -9.58 13.04 -20.10
CA SER A 197 -8.87 13.71 -19.01
C SER A 197 -8.29 15.07 -19.42
N ILE A 198 -8.02 15.33 -20.71
CA ILE A 198 -7.52 16.64 -21.16
C ILE A 198 -8.53 17.73 -20.80
N LYS A 199 -9.81 17.48 -21.12
CA LYS A 199 -10.89 18.39 -20.79
C LYS A 199 -11.17 18.37 -19.29
N ASP A 200 -11.23 17.19 -18.67
CA ASP A 200 -11.58 17.08 -17.25
C ASP A 200 -10.53 17.68 -16.30
N ASN A 201 -9.25 17.63 -16.66
CA ASN A 201 -8.17 18.25 -15.88
C ASN A 201 -8.17 19.78 -15.99
N SER A 202 -8.82 20.35 -17.00
CA SER A 202 -8.98 21.79 -17.14
C SER A 202 -10.17 22.35 -16.36
N LYS A 203 -11.08 21.48 -15.89
CA LYS A 203 -12.22 21.85 -15.05
C LYS A 203 -11.72 22.24 -13.66
N GLU A 204 -12.49 23.12 -13.03
CA GLU A 204 -12.24 23.53 -11.65
C GLU A 204 -12.62 22.41 -10.67
N ALA A 205 -11.80 22.27 -9.64
CA ALA A 205 -11.97 21.38 -8.51
C ALA A 205 -11.75 22.18 -7.23
N MET A 206 -12.48 21.82 -6.18
CA MET A 206 -12.31 22.43 -4.86
C MET A 206 -10.99 21.97 -4.25
N TRP A 207 -10.21 22.91 -3.75
CA TRP A 207 -8.97 22.69 -3.01
C TRP A 207 -9.02 23.47 -1.70
N ILE A 208 -8.69 22.80 -0.60
CA ILE A 208 -8.62 23.41 0.72
C ILE A 208 -7.16 23.72 1.01
N LYS A 209 -6.85 24.99 1.27
CA LYS A 209 -5.53 25.43 1.72
C LYS A 209 -5.69 26.30 2.96
N ASP A 210 -5.04 25.91 4.05
CA ASP A 210 -5.06 26.65 5.32
C ASP A 210 -6.49 26.94 5.82
N GLY A 211 -7.41 25.97 5.64
CA GLY A 211 -8.83 26.10 6.01
C GLY A 211 -9.68 26.91 5.02
N ASN A 212 -9.09 27.53 4.00
CA ASN A 212 -9.82 28.28 2.97
C ASN A 212 -10.10 27.41 1.74
N LEU A 213 -11.35 27.48 1.27
CA LEU A 213 -11.78 26.80 0.05
C LEU A 213 -11.43 27.67 -1.17
N THR A 214 -10.69 27.08 -2.10
CA THR A 214 -10.29 27.72 -3.36
C THR A 214 -10.66 26.82 -4.54
N MET A 215 -10.94 27.42 -5.69
CA MET A 215 -11.14 26.68 -6.93
C MET A 215 -9.81 26.65 -7.69
N VAL A 216 -9.34 25.44 -8.01
CA VAL A 216 -8.12 25.23 -8.80
C VAL A 216 -8.45 24.33 -9.98
N LYS A 217 -7.67 24.40 -11.06
CA LYS A 217 -7.84 23.43 -12.15
C LYS A 217 -7.40 22.05 -11.69
N GLY A 218 -8.03 20.99 -12.22
CA GLY A 218 -7.69 19.60 -11.85
C GLY A 218 -6.20 19.27 -11.99
N TYR A 219 -5.51 19.83 -13.00
CA TYR A 219 -4.06 19.63 -13.11
C TYR A 219 -3.26 20.30 -11.99
N ASP A 220 -3.71 21.46 -11.49
CA ASP A 220 -3.08 22.16 -10.36
C ASP A 220 -3.43 21.46 -9.03
N TYR A 221 -4.64 20.90 -8.93
CA TYR A 221 -5.04 20.05 -7.80
C TYR A 221 -4.04 18.92 -7.59
N LYS A 222 -3.67 18.18 -8.65
CA LYS A 222 -2.74 17.05 -8.56
C LYS A 222 -1.35 17.50 -8.13
N GLU A 223 -0.85 18.61 -8.66
CA GLU A 223 0.45 19.16 -8.29
C GLU A 223 0.47 19.64 -6.83
N ASN A 224 -0.57 20.34 -6.40
CA ASN A 224 -0.73 20.77 -5.01
C ASN A 224 -0.84 19.58 -4.06
N PHE A 225 -1.62 18.57 -4.44
CA PHE A 225 -1.74 17.33 -3.67
C PHE A 225 -0.39 16.64 -3.53
N TYR A 226 0.40 16.53 -4.61
CA TYR A 226 1.74 15.95 -4.52
C TYR A 226 2.65 16.73 -3.59
N LYS A 227 2.63 18.08 -3.64
CA LYS A 227 3.36 18.92 -2.69
C LYS A 227 2.94 18.66 -1.24
N THR A 228 1.64 18.50 -0.98
CA THR A 228 1.13 18.14 0.35
C THR A 228 1.63 16.77 0.80
N VAL A 229 1.68 15.77 -0.08
CA VAL A 229 2.25 14.44 0.24
C VAL A 229 3.74 14.56 0.60
N LEU A 230 4.52 15.34 -0.17
CA LEU A 230 5.95 15.55 0.11
C LEU A 230 6.18 16.33 1.41
N GLU A 231 5.33 17.30 1.71
CA GLU A 231 5.35 18.02 2.98
C GLU A 231 5.02 17.06 4.13
N ALA A 232 3.96 16.26 4.01
CA ALA A 232 3.58 15.24 4.98
C ALA A 232 4.72 14.22 5.25
N ASN A 233 5.51 13.87 4.24
CA ASN A 233 6.72 13.06 4.43
C ASN A 233 7.72 13.73 5.41
N ARG A 234 7.80 15.06 5.45
CA ARG A 234 8.69 15.81 6.36
C ARG A 234 8.12 16.04 7.74
N ILE A 235 6.83 16.38 7.82
CA ILE A 235 6.21 16.86 9.06
C ILE A 235 5.43 15.77 9.82
N GLU A 236 4.83 14.82 9.11
CA GLU A 236 4.02 13.72 9.65
C GLU A 236 4.64 12.34 9.38
N TYR A 237 5.87 12.31 8.84
CA TYR A 237 6.58 11.10 8.46
C TYR A 237 5.77 10.16 7.56
N GLY A 238 5.07 10.74 6.59
CA GLY A 238 4.38 10.04 5.51
C GLY A 238 2.92 9.70 5.79
N ALA A 239 2.43 10.03 6.99
CA ALA A 239 1.01 9.97 7.28
C ALA A 239 0.28 11.17 6.67
N ILE A 240 -0.93 10.95 6.19
CA ILE A 240 -1.80 12.01 5.67
C ILE A 240 -3.06 12.00 6.53
N PRO A 241 -3.05 12.64 7.70
CA PRO A 241 -4.20 12.65 8.58
C PRO A 241 -5.38 13.37 7.91
N ASN A 242 -6.48 12.64 7.75
CA ASN A 242 -7.74 13.07 7.22
C ASN A 242 -8.43 14.00 8.21
N GLN A 243 -8.70 15.21 7.71
CA GLN A 243 -9.43 16.25 8.42
C GLN A 243 -10.96 16.07 8.32
N ILE A 244 -11.43 15.02 7.63
CA ILE A 244 -12.85 14.71 7.48
C ILE A 244 -13.34 13.98 8.73
N PHE A 245 -13.99 14.74 9.60
CA PHE A 245 -14.67 14.26 10.81
C PHE A 245 -16.13 13.86 10.56
N HIS A 246 -16.50 13.54 9.32
CA HIS A 246 -17.86 13.20 8.93
C HIS A 246 -18.06 11.68 8.81
N GLN A 247 -19.26 11.23 9.16
CA GLN A 247 -19.75 9.88 8.94
C GLN A 247 -20.56 9.85 7.63
N GLY A 248 -20.25 8.90 6.76
CA GLY A 248 -21.06 8.60 5.58
C GLY A 248 -22.44 8.08 5.98
N ASP A 249 -23.48 8.40 5.21
CA ASP A 249 -24.83 7.92 5.52
C ASP A 249 -24.93 6.39 5.40
N ASP A 250 -25.77 5.76 6.22
CA ASP A 250 -25.84 4.30 6.32
C ASP A 250 -26.14 3.61 4.98
N LYS A 251 -26.99 4.23 4.14
CA LYS A 251 -27.33 3.69 2.81
C LYS A 251 -26.14 3.75 1.86
N PHE A 252 -25.38 4.85 1.90
CA PHE A 252 -24.13 4.98 1.16
C PHE A 252 -23.12 3.93 1.61
N ILE A 253 -22.91 3.77 2.93
CA ILE A 253 -21.97 2.79 3.49
C ILE A 253 -22.36 1.36 3.10
N GLU A 254 -23.63 0.98 3.19
CA GLU A 254 -24.10 -0.36 2.80
C GLU A 254 -23.90 -0.62 1.30
N LYS A 255 -24.19 0.37 0.46
CA LYS A 255 -23.97 0.28 -1.00
C LYS A 255 -22.48 0.18 -1.32
N ASP A 256 -21.66 0.99 -0.67
CA ASP A 256 -20.21 0.97 -0.84
C ASP A 256 -19.62 -0.37 -0.42
N ALA A 257 -20.03 -0.92 0.73
CA ALA A 257 -19.61 -2.25 1.19
C ALA A 257 -19.88 -3.34 0.15
N LYS A 258 -21.07 -3.34 -0.47
CA LYS A 258 -21.41 -4.27 -1.56
C LYS A 258 -20.50 -4.10 -2.78
N ASN A 259 -20.14 -2.86 -3.12
CA ASN A 259 -19.23 -2.58 -4.24
C ASN A 259 -17.80 -3.05 -3.93
N ILE A 260 -17.30 -2.80 -2.72
CA ILE A 260 -15.99 -3.27 -2.25
C ILE A 260 -15.96 -4.81 -2.25
N ALA A 261 -16.96 -5.46 -1.65
CA ALA A 261 -17.06 -6.92 -1.66
C ALA A 261 -17.05 -7.50 -3.09
N LYS A 262 -17.83 -6.90 -4.00
CA LYS A 262 -17.82 -7.30 -5.41
C LYS A 262 -16.46 -7.08 -6.07
N MET A 263 -15.80 -5.96 -5.79
CA MET A 263 -14.51 -5.60 -6.38
C MET A 263 -13.39 -6.54 -5.94
N PHE A 264 -13.30 -6.85 -4.65
CA PHE A 264 -12.17 -7.58 -4.06
C PHE A 264 -12.43 -9.06 -3.84
N PHE A 265 -13.67 -9.44 -3.51
CA PHE A 265 -14.03 -10.83 -3.20
C PHE A 265 -14.73 -11.52 -4.37
N GLY A 266 -15.41 -10.76 -5.24
CA GLY A 266 -16.10 -11.31 -6.41
C GLY A 266 -17.15 -12.36 -6.04
N ALA A 267 -17.43 -13.28 -6.97
CA ALA A 267 -18.33 -14.41 -6.72
C ALA A 267 -17.64 -15.51 -5.88
N LYS A 268 -16.35 -15.75 -6.15
CA LYS A 268 -15.49 -16.67 -5.40
C LYS A 268 -14.16 -15.97 -5.17
N TYR A 269 -13.85 -15.73 -3.90
CA TYR A 269 -12.60 -15.09 -3.54
C TYR A 269 -11.42 -16.04 -3.77
N VAL A 270 -10.39 -15.52 -4.42
CA VAL A 270 -9.11 -16.20 -4.61
C VAL A 270 -8.01 -15.16 -4.38
N PRO A 271 -7.21 -15.28 -3.31
CA PRO A 271 -6.10 -14.35 -3.10
C PRO A 271 -5.07 -14.46 -4.21
N ALA A 272 -4.28 -13.39 -4.37
CA ALA A 272 -3.07 -13.45 -5.15
C ALA A 272 -2.02 -14.29 -4.43
N THR A 273 -1.61 -15.40 -5.03
CA THR A 273 -0.55 -16.25 -4.48
C THR A 273 0.75 -15.47 -4.23
N THR A 274 1.03 -14.44 -5.03
CA THR A 274 2.18 -13.55 -4.81
C THR A 274 2.05 -12.76 -3.52
N GLN A 275 0.88 -12.21 -3.20
CA GLN A 275 0.68 -11.52 -1.92
C GLN A 275 0.86 -12.48 -0.73
N ILE A 276 0.37 -13.71 -0.84
CA ILE A 276 0.58 -14.74 0.20
C ILE A 276 2.07 -15.02 0.40
N LEU A 277 2.81 -15.29 -0.68
CA LEU A 277 4.25 -15.58 -0.59
C LEU A 277 5.02 -14.43 0.04
N PHE A 278 4.71 -13.19 -0.36
CA PHE A 278 5.40 -12.03 0.20
C PHE A 278 5.00 -11.74 1.64
N PHE A 279 3.78 -12.06 2.07
CA PHE A 279 3.42 -12.01 3.49
C PHE A 279 4.25 -12.97 4.33
N LYS A 280 4.39 -14.23 3.89
CA LYS A 280 5.26 -15.22 4.55
C LYS A 280 6.73 -14.74 4.59
N LYS A 281 7.22 -14.15 3.50
CA LYS A 281 8.57 -13.55 3.45
C LYS A 281 8.72 -12.37 4.40
N THR A 282 7.72 -11.50 4.51
CA THR A 282 7.70 -10.38 5.45
C THR A 282 7.82 -10.90 6.88
N LEU A 283 7.00 -11.88 7.28
CA LEU A 283 7.09 -12.49 8.61
C LEU A 283 8.47 -13.11 8.88
N ARG A 284 9.04 -13.84 7.91
CA ARG A 284 10.40 -14.40 8.02
C ARG A 284 11.47 -13.32 8.19
N LEU A 285 11.40 -12.24 7.40
CA LEU A 285 12.36 -11.13 7.48
C LEU A 285 12.29 -10.44 8.85
N LEU A 286 11.08 -10.18 9.34
CA LEU A 286 10.84 -9.60 10.67
C LEU A 286 11.40 -10.51 11.77
N ALA A 287 11.14 -11.82 11.70
CA ALA A 287 11.62 -12.80 12.67
C ALA A 287 13.14 -12.94 12.67
N ASN A 288 13.76 -13.03 11.49
CA ASN A 288 15.21 -13.12 11.34
C ASN A 288 15.93 -11.88 11.91
N LYS A 289 15.34 -10.70 11.74
CA LYS A 289 15.85 -9.45 12.34
C LYS A 289 15.36 -9.21 13.77
N ASN A 290 14.56 -10.13 14.33
CA ASN A 290 13.92 -10.02 15.63
C ASN A 290 13.19 -8.68 15.86
N ILE A 291 12.41 -8.25 14.87
CA ILE A 291 11.64 -7.00 14.91
C ILE A 291 10.23 -7.31 15.43
N PRO A 292 9.86 -6.88 16.65
CA PRO A 292 8.50 -7.01 17.16
C PRO A 292 7.46 -6.46 16.18
N THR A 293 6.36 -7.20 15.97
CA THR A 293 5.37 -6.85 14.95
C THR A 293 3.95 -6.87 15.47
N ILE A 294 3.21 -5.79 15.22
CA ILE A 294 1.76 -5.73 15.38
C ILE A 294 1.15 -6.04 14.02
N ILE A 295 0.46 -7.18 13.91
CA ILE A 295 -0.32 -7.53 12.73
C ILE A 295 -1.71 -6.93 12.91
N TYR A 296 -1.93 -5.81 12.22
CA TYR A 296 -3.16 -5.04 12.27
C TYR A 296 -4.16 -5.58 11.24
N TRP A 297 -5.31 -6.06 11.72
CA TRP A 297 -6.46 -6.34 10.89
C TRP A 297 -7.37 -5.11 10.86
N PRO A 298 -7.49 -4.39 9.73
CA PRO A 298 -8.24 -3.15 9.70
C PRO A 298 -9.71 -3.31 10.07
N ILE A 299 -10.20 -2.38 10.87
CA ILE A 299 -11.63 -2.26 11.12
C ILE A 299 -12.33 -1.79 9.85
N VAL A 300 -13.49 -2.37 9.55
CA VAL A 300 -14.34 -2.00 8.43
C VAL A 300 -15.77 -1.75 8.92
N ALA A 301 -16.57 -1.08 8.09
CA ALA A 301 -17.99 -0.88 8.41
C ALA A 301 -18.70 -2.25 8.54
N GLN A 302 -19.68 -2.33 9.45
CA GLN A 302 -20.34 -3.59 9.77
C GLN A 302 -20.88 -4.35 8.55
N PRO A 303 -21.52 -3.71 7.55
CA PRO A 303 -22.00 -4.43 6.37
C PRO A 303 -20.90 -5.15 5.57
N LEU A 304 -19.68 -4.58 5.53
CA LEU A 304 -18.54 -5.23 4.88
C LEU A 304 -17.96 -6.36 5.74
N ARG A 305 -17.90 -6.15 7.07
CA ARG A 305 -17.50 -7.21 8.01
C ARG A 305 -18.43 -8.42 7.89
N ASP A 306 -19.73 -8.20 7.88
CA ASP A 306 -20.74 -9.26 7.76
C ASP A 306 -20.56 -10.04 6.46
N ASP A 307 -20.30 -9.38 5.33
CA ASP A 307 -20.01 -10.06 4.06
C ASP A 307 -18.73 -10.91 4.14
N MET A 308 -17.66 -10.42 4.79
CA MET A 308 -16.44 -11.18 5.00
C MET A 308 -16.66 -12.42 5.89
N GLU A 309 -17.43 -12.28 6.97
CA GLU A 309 -17.76 -13.37 7.90
C GLU A 309 -18.67 -14.41 7.24
N ASN A 310 -19.72 -13.98 6.52
CA ASN A 310 -20.63 -14.86 5.79
C ASN A 310 -19.93 -15.68 4.70
N ARG A 311 -18.81 -15.18 4.17
CA ARG A 311 -17.95 -15.89 3.20
C ARG A 311 -16.87 -16.75 3.86
N GLY A 312 -16.75 -16.73 5.19
CA GLY A 312 -15.71 -17.43 5.94
C GLY A 312 -14.31 -16.80 5.82
N LEU A 313 -14.19 -15.60 5.26
CA LEU A 313 -12.89 -14.96 4.99
C LEU A 313 -12.17 -14.55 6.27
N VAL A 314 -12.91 -14.14 7.30
CA VAL A 314 -12.32 -13.75 8.58
C VAL A 314 -11.63 -14.95 9.24
N ASP A 315 -12.37 -16.06 9.42
CA ASP A 315 -11.85 -17.25 10.09
C ASP A 315 -10.72 -17.92 9.30
N GLU A 316 -10.86 -18.02 7.97
CA GLU A 316 -9.84 -18.61 7.09
C GLU A 316 -8.51 -17.86 7.20
N TYR A 317 -8.53 -16.52 7.13
CA TYR A 317 -7.32 -15.72 7.12
C TYR A 317 -6.73 -15.52 8.51
N MET A 318 -7.54 -15.40 9.55
CA MET A 318 -7.04 -15.42 10.93
C MET A 318 -6.35 -16.76 11.24
N THR A 319 -6.94 -17.88 10.81
CA THR A 319 -6.33 -19.20 10.95
C THR A 319 -5.02 -19.28 10.14
N PHE A 320 -5.01 -18.80 8.90
CA PHE A 320 -3.80 -18.73 8.07
C PHE A 320 -2.69 -17.92 8.74
N ILE A 321 -2.99 -16.69 9.18
CA ILE A 321 -2.01 -15.79 9.82
C ILE A 321 -1.44 -16.44 11.09
N ASN A 322 -2.31 -16.98 11.96
CA ASN A 322 -1.86 -17.67 13.18
C ASN A 322 -0.96 -18.87 12.86
N ASN A 323 -1.34 -19.70 11.88
CA ASN A 323 -0.54 -20.85 11.49
C ASN A 323 0.84 -20.45 10.97
N GLU A 324 0.92 -19.40 10.13
CA GLU A 324 2.21 -18.90 9.65
C GLU A 324 3.05 -18.34 10.80
N ILE A 325 2.48 -17.58 11.73
CA ILE A 325 3.19 -17.10 12.92
C ILE A 325 3.75 -18.27 13.74
N GLU A 326 2.95 -19.29 14.01
CA GLU A 326 3.38 -20.46 14.79
C GLU A 326 4.47 -21.26 14.07
N LEU A 327 4.41 -21.37 12.74
CA LEU A 327 5.48 -21.96 11.94
C LEU A 327 6.78 -21.14 12.06
N ILE A 328 6.70 -19.81 11.99
CA ILE A 328 7.86 -18.94 12.16
C ILE A 328 8.43 -19.02 13.58
N ARG A 329 7.59 -19.06 14.62
CA ARG A 329 8.05 -19.15 16.02
C ARG A 329 8.75 -20.46 16.35
N LYS A 330 8.47 -21.55 15.64
CA LYS A 330 9.24 -22.80 15.76
C LYS A 330 10.70 -22.62 15.33
N GLU A 331 10.95 -21.75 14.35
CA GLU A 331 12.30 -21.44 13.86
C GLU A 331 12.93 -20.25 14.60
N TYR A 332 12.12 -19.28 15.04
CA TYR A 332 12.52 -18.06 15.74
C TYR A 332 11.69 -17.87 17.04
N PRO A 333 11.98 -18.61 18.12
CA PRO A 333 11.17 -18.58 19.35
C PRO A 333 11.06 -17.20 20.03
N GLN A 334 12.02 -16.32 19.79
CA GLN A 334 12.05 -14.96 20.31
C GLN A 334 11.15 -13.98 19.56
N PHE A 335 10.61 -14.36 18.39
CA PHE A 335 9.87 -13.46 17.52
C PHE A 335 8.51 -13.06 18.15
N LYS A 336 8.42 -11.79 18.56
CA LYS A 336 7.23 -11.22 19.18
C LYS A 336 6.25 -10.73 18.11
N THR A 337 5.05 -11.28 18.13
CA THR A 337 3.96 -10.89 17.23
C THR A 337 2.65 -10.77 17.98
N TYR A 338 1.88 -9.75 17.61
CA TYR A 338 0.60 -9.42 18.24
C TYR A 338 -0.43 -9.18 17.16
N ILE A 339 -1.51 -9.97 17.12
CA ILE A 339 -2.62 -9.73 16.18
C ILE A 339 -3.61 -8.79 16.85
N VAL A 340 -3.98 -7.70 16.15
CA VAL A 340 -4.96 -6.74 16.62
C VAL A 340 -6.09 -6.64 15.60
N ASP A 341 -7.25 -7.20 15.97
CA ASP A 341 -8.53 -6.99 15.27
C ASP A 341 -9.43 -6.07 16.14
N PRO A 342 -9.63 -4.80 15.76
CA PRO A 342 -10.46 -3.88 16.52
C PRO A 342 -11.96 -4.13 16.37
N GLN A 343 -12.40 -4.97 15.41
CA GLN A 343 -13.81 -5.10 15.04
C GLN A 343 -14.72 -5.36 16.24
N ASN A 344 -14.32 -6.23 17.16
CA ASN A 344 -15.12 -6.60 18.33
C ASN A 344 -14.58 -6.02 19.64
N SER A 345 -13.63 -5.09 19.58
CA SER A 345 -13.04 -4.50 20.77
C SER A 345 -14.01 -3.55 21.47
N LYS A 346 -14.26 -3.80 22.76
CA LYS A 346 -15.05 -2.91 23.63
C LYS A 346 -14.36 -1.58 23.93
N LYS A 347 -13.05 -1.45 23.64
CA LYS A 347 -12.28 -0.23 23.85
C LYS A 347 -12.35 0.74 22.67
N LEU A 348 -12.89 0.31 21.53
CA LEU A 348 -13.13 1.15 20.35
C LEU A 348 -14.63 1.46 20.28
N ASN A 349 -15.01 2.59 20.87
CA ASN A 349 -16.36 3.12 20.92
C ASN A 349 -16.70 3.88 19.64
N CYS A 350 -15.74 4.64 19.11
CA CYS A 350 -15.92 5.43 17.90
C CYS A 350 -15.90 4.53 16.65
N ARG A 351 -17.05 4.44 15.97
CA ARG A 351 -17.25 3.61 14.77
C ARG A 351 -17.87 4.41 13.62
N ALA A 352 -17.37 5.63 13.44
CA ALA A 352 -17.72 6.46 12.30
C ALA A 352 -16.84 6.13 11.11
N PHE A 353 -17.43 6.00 9.93
CA PHE A 353 -16.75 5.61 8.70
C PHE A 353 -17.02 6.65 7.61
N VAL A 354 -16.00 6.96 6.80
CA VAL A 354 -16.14 7.84 5.62
C VAL A 354 -16.70 7.04 4.43
N ASP A 355 -16.24 5.80 4.31
CA ASP A 355 -16.73 4.78 3.37
C ASP A 355 -16.64 3.40 4.04
N SER A 356 -16.96 2.31 3.35
CA SER A 356 -17.04 0.99 4.01
C SER A 356 -15.70 0.45 4.54
N VAL A 357 -14.56 1.05 4.15
CA VAL A 357 -13.22 0.57 4.50
C VAL A 357 -12.37 1.58 5.29
N HIS A 358 -12.69 2.87 5.23
CA HIS A 358 -11.94 3.94 5.91
C HIS A 358 -12.69 4.46 7.14
N LEU A 359 -12.05 4.32 8.29
CA LEU A 359 -12.49 4.91 9.54
C LEU A 359 -12.41 6.45 9.45
N SER A 360 -13.34 7.15 10.10
CA SER A 360 -13.27 8.61 10.22
C SER A 360 -12.07 9.04 11.06
N GLY A 361 -11.46 10.18 10.70
CA GLY A 361 -10.31 10.76 11.40
C GLY A 361 -10.53 10.92 12.92
N ALA A 362 -11.78 11.13 13.34
CA ALA A 362 -12.17 11.25 14.75
C ALA A 362 -11.85 10.01 15.60
N CYS A 363 -11.84 8.81 15.00
CA CYS A 363 -11.83 7.55 15.74
C CYS A 363 -10.44 6.92 15.90
N TYR A 364 -9.41 7.43 15.22
CA TYR A 364 -8.05 6.87 15.28
C TYR A 364 -7.37 6.92 16.66
N PRO A 365 -7.59 7.93 17.54
CA PRO A 365 -6.96 7.95 18.86
C PRO A 365 -7.29 6.73 19.74
N GLU A 366 -8.52 6.20 19.67
CA GLU A 366 -8.93 4.99 20.40
C GLU A 366 -8.23 3.74 19.83
N LEU A 367 -8.04 3.69 18.50
CA LEU A 367 -7.36 2.60 17.81
C LEU A 367 -5.88 2.50 18.23
N PHE A 368 -5.17 3.62 18.37
CA PHE A 368 -3.75 3.60 18.78
C PHE A 368 -3.55 3.06 20.20
N SER A 369 -4.53 3.30 21.08
CA SER A 369 -4.49 2.76 22.45
C SER A 369 -4.56 1.22 22.46
N LEU A 370 -5.26 0.61 21.50
CA LEU A 370 -5.29 -0.84 21.33
C LEU A 370 -3.94 -1.41 20.95
N PHE A 371 -3.20 -0.76 20.05
CA PHE A 371 -1.87 -1.20 19.65
C PHE A 371 -0.91 -1.25 20.82
N ARG A 372 -0.91 -0.21 21.66
CA ARG A 372 -0.06 -0.16 22.87
C ARG A 372 -0.40 -1.29 23.83
N ASP A 373 -1.68 -1.47 24.13
CA ASP A 373 -2.11 -2.50 25.07
C ASP A 373 -1.76 -3.90 24.57
N SER A 374 -1.85 -4.16 23.26
CA SER A 374 -1.41 -5.44 22.71
C SER A 374 0.11 -5.62 22.72
N PHE A 375 0.89 -4.56 22.55
CA PHE A 375 2.35 -4.66 22.40
C PHE A 375 3.11 -4.81 23.73
N PHE A 376 2.57 -4.25 24.82
CA PHE A 376 3.21 -4.27 26.14
C PHE A 376 2.64 -5.30 27.12
N ASN A 377 1.57 -6.01 26.75
CA ASN A 377 1.10 -7.21 27.45
C ASN A 377 1.81 -8.45 26.90
#